data_AF-A0A7Z9JE33-F1
#
_entry.id   AF-A0A7Z9JE33-F1
#
_cell.length_a   1.000
_cell.length_b   1.000
_cell.length_c   1.000
_cell.angle_alpha   90.00
_cell.angle_beta   90.00
_cell.angle_gamma   90.00
#
_symmetry.space_group_name_H-M   'P 1'
#
loop_
_entity.id
_entity.type
_entity.pdbx_description
1 polymer ?
#
loop_
_entity_poly.entity_id
_entity_poly.type
_entity_poly.pdbx_seq_one_letter_code
_entity_poly.pdbx_strand_id
1 'polypeptide(L)'
;GLFANNKNRITTGLLIRGAKYAFTADKQVSACDELCACIATLRAAGIPARPMIGITTVNADGHRLDQPSYVVWGEYALAGSGWVPFNAKRLRGTVNNLKLCDPWDGLGTWPTLNKYIPLAINFELYDARNSVQELQMQFRSSPSEE
;
A
#
# COMPACT_ATOMS: atom_id res chain seq x y z
N GLY A 1 -15.20 20.39 5.32
CA GLY A 1 -14.07 19.77 4.62
C GLY A 1 -14.45 19.46 3.19
N LEU A 2 -13.60 19.80 2.21
CA LEU A 2 -13.84 19.69 0.75
C LEU A 2 -14.32 18.31 0.25
N PHE A 3 -14.14 17.26 1.06
CA PHE A 3 -14.48 15.87 0.72
C PHE A 3 -15.73 15.33 1.42
N ALA A 4 -16.34 16.07 2.35
CA ALA A 4 -17.39 15.56 3.24
C ALA A 4 -18.79 15.45 2.61
N ASN A 5 -19.02 16.07 1.43
CA ASN A 5 -20.38 16.28 0.90
C ASN A 5 -20.71 15.53 -0.40
N ASN A 6 -19.94 14.51 -0.80
CA ASN A 6 -20.20 13.79 -2.05
C ASN A 6 -20.77 12.38 -1.81
N LYS A 7 -22.10 12.26 -1.93
CA LYS A 7 -22.88 11.02 -1.69
C LYS A 7 -22.57 9.85 -2.65
N ASN A 8 -21.87 10.08 -3.76
CA ASN A 8 -21.55 9.05 -4.76
C ASN A 8 -20.15 8.43 -4.61
N ARG A 9 -19.41 8.76 -3.55
CA ARG A 9 -17.96 8.50 -3.48
C ARG A 9 -17.62 7.63 -2.28
N ILE A 10 -18.03 6.37 -2.37
CA ILE A 10 -17.66 5.28 -1.46
C ILE A 10 -16.18 4.94 -1.76
N THR A 11 -15.30 5.07 -0.76
CA THR A 11 -13.96 4.49 -0.85
C THR A 11 -14.13 2.97 -0.88
N THR A 12 -13.96 2.36 -2.06
CA THR A 12 -14.05 0.91 -2.24
C THR A 12 -12.94 0.23 -1.46
N GLY A 13 -13.29 -0.82 -0.71
CA GLY A 13 -12.34 -1.57 0.12
C GLY A 13 -11.21 -2.24 -0.68
N LEU A 14 -10.18 -2.69 0.03
CA LEU A 14 -9.05 -3.41 -0.58
C LEU A 14 -9.36 -4.91 -0.64
N LEU A 15 -9.33 -5.49 -1.84
CA LEU A 15 -9.40 -6.94 -2.02
C LEU A 15 -7.98 -7.51 -2.10
N ILE A 16 -7.71 -8.56 -1.30
CA ILE A 16 -6.42 -9.26 -1.27
C ILE A 16 -6.66 -10.74 -1.50
N ARG A 17 -6.15 -11.28 -2.62
CA ARG A 17 -6.10 -12.73 -2.92
C ARG A 17 -4.75 -13.33 -2.57
N GLY A 18 -3.70 -12.50 -2.59
CA GLY A 18 -2.38 -12.80 -2.06
C GLY A 18 -1.34 -13.25 -3.10
N ALA A 19 -0.14 -13.55 -2.61
CA ALA A 19 1.06 -13.79 -3.44
C ALA A 19 0.92 -14.97 -4.39
N LYS A 20 0.30 -16.07 -3.93
CA LYS A 20 0.12 -17.28 -4.74
C LYS A 20 -0.72 -16.98 -5.99
N TYR A 21 -1.81 -16.24 -5.82
CA TYR A 21 -2.66 -15.81 -6.94
C TYR A 21 -1.89 -14.91 -7.90
N ALA A 22 -1.10 -13.96 -7.37
CA ALA A 22 -0.29 -13.07 -8.18
C ALA A 22 0.72 -13.79 -9.07
N PHE A 23 1.38 -14.84 -8.57
CA PHE A 23 2.37 -15.61 -9.34
C PHE A 23 1.75 -16.51 -10.42
N THR A 24 0.52 -16.97 -10.22
CA THR A 24 -0.14 -17.93 -11.14
C THR A 24 -1.12 -17.30 -12.11
N ALA A 25 -1.35 -15.99 -12.01
CA ALA A 25 -2.34 -15.32 -12.84
C ALA A 25 -1.75 -14.98 -14.22
N ASP A 26 -2.43 -15.42 -15.28
CA ASP A 26 -2.12 -15.05 -16.68
C ASP A 26 -2.56 -13.63 -17.05
N LYS A 27 -3.20 -12.91 -16.11
CA LYS A 27 -3.80 -11.58 -16.31
C LYS A 27 -3.25 -10.57 -15.33
N GLN A 28 -3.51 -9.30 -15.60
CA GLN A 28 -3.20 -8.21 -14.69
C GLN A 28 -3.85 -8.42 -13.32
N VAL A 29 -3.02 -8.39 -12.28
CA VAL A 29 -3.39 -8.61 -10.88
C VAL A 29 -3.58 -7.27 -10.16
N SER A 30 -4.25 -7.30 -9.00
CA SER A 30 -4.46 -6.08 -8.21
C SER A 30 -3.15 -5.60 -7.58
N ALA A 31 -3.06 -4.31 -7.24
CA ALA A 31 -1.88 -3.75 -6.58
C ALA A 31 -1.58 -4.43 -5.22
N CYS A 32 -2.62 -4.90 -4.53
CA CYS A 32 -2.49 -5.66 -3.29
C CYS A 32 -1.81 -7.01 -3.53
N ASP A 33 -2.25 -7.72 -4.58
CA ASP A 33 -1.71 -9.04 -4.92
C ASP A 33 -0.26 -8.93 -5.42
N GLU A 34 0.04 -7.93 -6.25
CA GLU A 34 1.41 -7.60 -6.69
C GLU A 34 2.32 -7.32 -5.50
N LEU A 35 1.86 -6.49 -4.55
CA LEU A 35 2.60 -6.22 -3.33
C LEU A 35 2.87 -7.50 -2.54
N CYS A 36 1.86 -8.35 -2.35
CA CYS A 36 2.03 -9.62 -1.65
C CYS A 36 3.09 -10.50 -2.33
N ALA A 37 3.14 -10.55 -3.66
CA ALA A 37 4.18 -11.26 -4.39
C ALA A 37 5.57 -10.69 -4.12
N CYS A 38 5.75 -9.36 -4.23
CA CYS A 38 7.03 -8.71 -3.93
C CYS A 38 7.50 -9.00 -2.50
N ILE A 39 6.61 -8.89 -1.51
CA ILE A 39 6.94 -9.17 -0.11
C ILE A 39 7.32 -10.64 0.08
N ALA A 40 6.60 -11.57 -0.55
CA ALA A 40 6.93 -12.98 -0.49
C ALA A 40 8.32 -13.26 -1.09
N THR A 41 8.65 -12.64 -2.23
CA THR A 41 9.97 -12.75 -2.86
C THR A 41 11.09 -12.19 -1.97
N LEU A 42 10.90 -11.00 -1.40
CA LEU A 42 11.88 -10.38 -0.50
C LEU A 42 12.15 -11.26 0.74
N ARG A 43 11.08 -11.78 1.36
CA ARG A 43 11.20 -12.68 2.51
C ARG A 43 11.88 -14.00 2.14
N ALA A 44 11.58 -14.56 0.96
CA ALA A 44 12.24 -15.75 0.45
C ALA A 44 13.74 -15.53 0.19
N ALA A 45 14.13 -14.31 -0.20
CA ALA A 45 15.53 -13.91 -0.33
C ALA A 45 16.23 -13.59 1.01
N GLY A 46 15.53 -13.77 2.15
CA GLY A 46 16.08 -13.48 3.48
C GLY A 46 16.04 -11.99 3.86
N ILE A 47 15.37 -11.15 3.07
CA ILE A 47 15.23 -9.72 3.35
C ILE A 47 13.94 -9.50 4.15
N PRO A 48 14.00 -8.96 5.38
CA PRO A 48 12.80 -8.63 6.14
C PRO A 48 11.97 -7.60 5.38
N ALA A 49 10.70 -7.92 5.12
CA ALA A 49 9.79 -7.03 4.38
C ALA A 49 8.38 -7.08 4.97
N ARG A 50 7.65 -5.97 4.91
CA ARG A 50 6.27 -5.82 5.39
C ARG A 50 5.38 -5.16 4.34
N PRO A 51 4.14 -5.66 4.14
CA PRO A 51 3.13 -4.91 3.41
C PRO A 51 2.58 -3.81 4.32
N MET A 52 2.28 -2.67 3.73
CA MET A 52 1.73 -1.50 4.40
C MET A 52 0.42 -1.11 3.71
N ILE A 53 -0.58 -0.79 4.53
CA ILE A 53 -1.88 -0.28 4.09
C ILE A 53 -2.02 1.12 4.69
N GLY A 54 -2.52 2.06 3.88
CA GLY A 54 -2.72 3.41 4.34
C GLY A 54 -3.80 4.14 3.57
N ILE A 55 -3.91 5.43 3.88
CA ILE A 55 -4.76 6.38 3.18
C ILE A 55 -3.88 7.45 2.56
N THR A 56 -4.21 7.86 1.34
CA THR A 56 -3.57 9.01 0.72
C THR A 56 -4.61 9.98 0.16
N THR A 57 -4.26 11.27 0.16
CA THR A 57 -5.03 12.35 -0.45
C THR A 57 -4.37 12.87 -1.71
N VAL A 58 -3.40 12.14 -2.28
CA VAL A 58 -2.79 12.47 -3.56
C VAL A 58 -3.03 11.40 -4.60
N ASN A 59 -3.03 11.84 -5.86
CA ASN A 59 -3.13 10.95 -7.01
C ASN A 59 -1.94 9.97 -7.06
N ALA A 60 -2.06 8.96 -7.93
CA ALA A 60 -1.03 7.93 -8.11
C ALA A 60 0.36 8.50 -8.41
N ASP A 61 0.44 9.67 -9.06
CA ASP A 61 1.68 10.39 -9.41
C ASP A 61 2.17 11.33 -8.28
N GLY A 62 1.36 11.56 -7.26
CA GLY A 62 1.73 12.30 -6.04
C GLY A 62 1.75 13.83 -6.18
N HIS A 63 1.50 14.34 -7.39
CA HIS A 63 1.58 15.76 -7.74
C HIS A 63 0.27 16.53 -7.50
N ARG A 64 -0.88 15.86 -7.44
CA ARG A 64 -2.19 16.51 -7.30
C ARG A 64 -2.94 15.96 -6.11
N LEU A 65 -3.60 16.84 -5.36
CA LEU A 65 -4.56 16.43 -4.35
C LEU A 65 -5.72 15.71 -5.03
N ASP A 66 -6.08 14.56 -4.49
CA ASP A 66 -7.18 13.72 -4.91
C ASP A 66 -8.02 13.33 -3.69
N GLN A 67 -9.16 12.68 -3.91
CA GLN A 67 -9.98 12.18 -2.83
C GLN A 67 -9.21 11.18 -1.96
N PRO A 68 -9.48 11.16 -0.64
CA PRO A 68 -8.93 10.14 0.25
C PRO A 68 -9.21 8.74 -0.32
N SER A 69 -8.16 8.00 -0.60
CA SER A 69 -8.23 6.64 -1.16
C SER A 69 -7.34 5.69 -0.38
N TYR A 70 -7.77 4.43 -0.29
CA TYR A 70 -6.92 3.39 0.26
C TYR A 70 -5.76 3.10 -0.68
N VAL A 71 -4.59 2.92 -0.09
CA VAL A 71 -3.37 2.63 -0.82
C VAL A 71 -2.55 1.58 -0.11
N VAL A 72 -1.79 0.83 -0.90
CA VAL A 72 -0.89 -0.21 -0.44
C VAL A 72 0.52 0.07 -0.94
N TRP A 73 1.51 -0.18 -0.10
CA TRP A 73 2.93 -0.12 -0.44
C TRP A 73 3.70 -1.16 0.36
N GLY A 74 4.95 -1.41 0.00
CA GLY A 74 5.81 -2.31 0.74
C GLY A 74 6.94 -1.56 1.41
N GLU A 75 7.47 -2.15 2.47
CA GLU A 75 8.71 -1.69 3.09
C GLU A 75 9.61 -2.90 3.32
N TYR A 76 10.92 -2.72 3.10
CA TYR A 76 11.92 -3.74 3.39
C TYR A 76 13.07 -3.16 4.19
N ALA A 77 13.66 -3.99 5.05
CA ALA A 77 14.73 -3.58 5.94
C ALA A 77 16.07 -3.72 5.22
N LEU A 78 16.82 -2.62 5.15
CA LEU A 78 18.22 -2.62 4.76
C LEU A 78 19.10 -2.31 5.96
N ALA A 79 20.18 -3.07 6.10
CA ALA A 79 21.19 -2.80 7.12
C ALA A 79 21.73 -1.37 6.96
N GLY A 80 21.72 -0.60 8.04
CA GLY A 80 22.19 0.79 8.06
C GLY A 80 21.22 1.85 7.52
N SER A 81 20.15 1.47 6.79
CA SER A 81 19.17 2.41 6.24
C SER A 81 17.76 2.28 6.84
N GLY A 82 17.50 1.23 7.62
CA GLY A 82 16.20 1.00 8.24
C GLY A 82 15.16 0.50 7.23
N TRP A 83 13.89 0.90 7.42
CA TRP A 83 12.79 0.50 6.55
C TRP A 83 12.72 1.39 5.32
N VAL A 84 12.94 0.79 4.15
CA VAL A 84 12.92 1.47 2.85
C VAL A 84 11.58 1.20 2.17
N PRO A 85 10.81 2.25 1.83
CA PRO A 85 9.50 2.09 1.20
C PRO A 85 9.63 1.85 -0.30
N PHE A 86 8.67 1.11 -0.84
CA PHE A 86 8.51 0.92 -2.27
C PHE A 86 7.04 0.74 -2.68
N ASN A 87 6.72 1.11 -3.91
CA ASN A 87 5.39 0.93 -4.50
C ASN A 87 5.48 -0.03 -5.69
N ALA A 88 5.02 -1.27 -5.50
CA ALA A 88 5.08 -2.33 -6.51
C ALA A 88 4.42 -1.93 -7.84
N LYS A 89 3.28 -1.23 -7.77
CA LYS A 89 2.53 -0.78 -8.96
C LYS A 89 3.31 0.27 -9.75
N ARG A 90 4.00 1.20 -9.08
CA ARG A 90 4.85 2.21 -9.73
C ARG A 90 6.14 1.63 -10.30
N LEU A 91 6.72 0.64 -9.64
CA LEU A 91 7.92 -0.03 -10.12
C LEU A 91 7.69 -0.86 -11.39
N ARG A 92 6.43 -1.22 -11.66
CA ARG A 92 6.08 -2.01 -12.83
C ARG A 92 6.35 -1.23 -14.12
N GLY A 93 7.25 -1.76 -14.94
CA GLY A 93 7.58 -1.19 -16.25
C GLY A 93 8.56 -0.01 -16.22
N THR A 94 8.96 0.47 -15.04
CA THR A 94 10.00 1.51 -14.91
C THR A 94 11.40 0.92 -14.91
N VAL A 95 11.55 -0.36 -14.53
CA VAL A 95 12.84 -1.06 -14.45
C VAL A 95 13.15 -1.82 -15.74
N ASN A 96 13.24 -1.11 -16.87
CA ASN A 96 13.67 -1.71 -18.15
C ASN A 96 14.95 -1.01 -18.66
N ASN A 97 16.05 -1.76 -18.81
CA ASN A 97 17.36 -1.26 -19.24
C ASN A 97 17.93 -0.07 -18.43
N LEU A 98 17.57 0.05 -17.15
CA LEU A 98 18.16 1.05 -16.26
C LEU A 98 19.60 0.69 -15.90
N LYS A 99 20.47 1.69 -15.74
CA LYS A 99 21.79 1.47 -15.14
C LYS A 99 21.60 1.16 -13.65
N LEU A 100 22.56 0.42 -13.08
CA LEU A 100 22.52 0.02 -11.67
C LEU A 100 22.32 1.19 -10.68
N CYS A 101 22.84 2.38 -11.03
CA CYS A 101 22.79 3.57 -10.18
C CYS A 101 21.60 4.49 -10.48
N ASP A 102 20.77 4.19 -11.48
CA ASP A 102 19.64 5.03 -11.82
C ASP A 102 18.55 4.86 -10.74
N PRO A 103 17.92 5.95 -10.27
CA PRO A 103 16.85 5.84 -9.29
C PRO A 103 15.65 5.09 -9.89
N TRP A 104 15.08 4.17 -9.14
CA TRP A 104 13.87 3.45 -9.56
C TRP A 104 12.66 4.21 -9.04
N ASP A 105 11.77 4.64 -9.93
CA ASP A 105 10.56 5.38 -9.52
C ASP A 105 9.69 4.49 -8.62
N GLY A 106 9.42 5.00 -7.42
CA GLY A 106 8.70 4.26 -6.39
C GLY A 106 9.56 3.34 -5.54
N LEU A 107 10.90 3.46 -5.52
CA LEU A 107 11.80 2.76 -4.57
C LEU A 107 12.68 3.75 -3.81
N GLY A 108 12.58 3.77 -2.47
CA GLY A 108 13.48 4.50 -1.57
C GLY A 108 13.39 6.03 -1.59
N THR A 109 13.24 6.64 -2.77
CA THR A 109 12.92 8.06 -2.95
C THR A 109 11.45 8.18 -3.32
N TRP A 110 10.60 8.26 -2.29
CA TRP A 110 9.18 8.57 -2.47
C TRP A 110 8.89 9.93 -1.80
N PRO A 111 9.12 11.06 -2.49
CA PRO A 111 8.93 12.40 -1.93
C PRO A 111 7.52 12.63 -1.36
N THR A 112 6.56 11.85 -1.88
CA THR A 112 5.17 11.92 -1.47
C THR A 112 4.80 10.95 -0.36
N LEU A 113 5.72 10.12 0.15
CA LEU A 113 5.46 9.19 1.26
C LEU A 113 4.86 9.90 2.47
N ASN A 114 5.28 11.14 2.77
CA ASN A 114 4.70 11.93 3.87
C ASN A 114 3.19 12.22 3.70
N LYS A 115 2.65 12.02 2.50
CA LYS A 115 1.22 12.15 2.18
C LYS A 115 0.47 10.80 2.28
N TYR A 116 1.16 9.74 2.68
CA TYR A 116 0.65 8.39 2.86
C TYR A 116 0.61 8.14 4.36
N ILE A 117 -0.61 8.05 4.89
CA ILE A 117 -0.83 7.85 6.32
C ILE A 117 -0.99 6.35 6.54
N PRO A 118 -0.03 5.67 7.22
CA PRO A 118 -0.15 4.25 7.50
C PRO A 118 -1.30 3.99 8.47
N LEU A 119 -2.08 2.97 8.17
CA LEU A 119 -3.10 2.45 9.07
C LEU A 119 -2.49 1.31 9.89
N ALA A 120 -2.34 1.54 11.19
CA ALA A 120 -2.11 0.47 12.13
C ALA A 120 -3.45 -0.15 12.51
N ILE A 121 -3.62 -1.43 12.20
CA ILE A 121 -4.79 -2.19 12.62
C ILE A 121 -4.29 -3.24 13.61
N ASN A 122 -4.79 -3.18 14.84
CA ASN A 122 -4.62 -4.25 15.79
C ASN A 122 -5.76 -5.25 15.60
N PHE A 123 -5.42 -6.49 15.28
CA PHE A 123 -6.39 -7.58 15.15
C PHE A 123 -6.38 -8.41 16.42
N GLU A 124 -7.40 -8.23 17.25
CA GLU A 124 -7.71 -9.20 18.30
C GLU A 124 -8.52 -10.33 17.68
N LEU A 125 -7.81 -11.36 17.20
CA LEU A 125 -8.42 -12.56 16.64
C LEU A 125 -8.98 -13.40 17.79
N TYR A 126 -10.27 -13.27 18.07
CA TYR A 126 -11.00 -14.27 18.85
C TYR A 126 -11.29 -15.49 17.95
N ASP A 127 -10.97 -16.70 18.41
CA ASP A 127 -11.25 -17.96 17.70
C ASP A 127 -12.76 -18.11 17.48
N ALA A 128 -13.25 -17.59 16.37
CA ALA A 128 -14.62 -17.71 15.96
C ALA A 128 -14.68 -18.66 14.78
N ARG A 129 -14.57 -19.96 15.07
CA ARG A 129 -14.84 -21.04 14.12
C ARG A 129 -16.15 -20.73 13.39
N ASN A 130 -16.07 -20.48 12.08
CA ASN A 130 -17.17 -20.20 11.15
C ASN A 130 -17.81 -18.79 11.16
N SER A 131 -17.18 -17.76 11.73
CA SER A 131 -17.69 -16.38 11.57
C SER A 131 -16.95 -15.60 10.48
N VAL A 132 -17.71 -14.90 9.63
CA VAL A 132 -17.18 -13.84 8.76
C VAL A 132 -17.16 -12.57 9.61
N GLN A 133 -15.96 -12.06 9.95
CA GLN A 133 -15.83 -10.78 10.62
C GLN A 133 -15.82 -9.64 9.59
N GLU A 134 -16.88 -8.84 9.61
CA GLU A 134 -16.95 -7.59 8.87
C GLU A 134 -16.34 -6.46 9.71
N LEU A 135 -15.25 -5.86 9.22
CA LEU A 135 -14.58 -4.75 9.89
C LEU A 135 -15.15 -3.42 9.39
N GLN A 136 -15.96 -2.77 10.23
CA GLN A 136 -16.37 -1.39 10.02
C GLN A 136 -15.38 -0.44 10.69
N MET A 137 -14.55 0.24 9.90
CA MET A 137 -13.63 1.28 10.40
C MET A 137 -14.25 2.67 10.25
N GLN A 138 -14.52 3.36 11.36
CA GLN A 138 -14.89 4.78 11.35
C GLN A 138 -13.65 5.66 11.53
N PHE A 139 -13.26 6.37 10.48
CA PHE A 139 -12.18 7.36 10.55
C PHE A 139 -12.75 8.68 11.07
N ARG A 140 -12.34 9.08 12.28
CA ARG A 140 -12.58 10.42 12.81
C ARG A 140 -11.30 11.24 12.60
N SER A 141 -11.33 12.20 11.68
CA SER A 141 -10.27 13.21 11.62
C SER A 141 -10.38 14.10 12.85
N SER A 142 -9.24 14.39 13.51
CA SER A 142 -9.16 15.46 14.51
C SER A 142 -9.76 16.75 13.97
N PRO A 143 -10.49 17.55 14.78
CA PRO A 143 -10.75 18.94 14.43
C PRO A 143 -9.40 19.60 14.16
N SER A 144 -9.30 20.38 13.09
CA SER A 144 -8.20 21.31 12.91
C SER A 144 -8.25 22.30 14.06
N GLU A 145 -7.18 22.40 14.84
CA GLU A 145 -7.00 23.53 15.76
C GLU A 145 -7.01 24.81 14.92
N GLU A 146 -7.98 25.70 15.20
CA GLU A 146 -8.02 27.09 14.74
C GLU A 146 -7.05 27.95 15.55
#